data_AF-A0A7V3UQS0-F1
#
_entry.id   AF-A0A7V3UQS0-F1
#
_cell.length_a   1.000
_cell.length_b   1.000
_cell.length_c   1.000
_cell.angle_alpha   90.00
_cell.angle_beta   90.00
_cell.angle_gamma   90.00
#
_symmetry.space_group_name_H-M   'P 1'
#
loop_
_entity.id
_entity.type
_entity.pdbx_description
1 polymer ?
#
loop_
_entity_poly.entity_id
_entity_poly.type
_entity_poly.pdbx_seq_one_letter_code
_entity_poly.pdbx_strand_id
1 'polypeptide(L)'
;MRAKIFFSLSLFFCIFFILLFEQSFLGAMGVHFLKQFPLFLFVFLLNIFIDFKNAFIFSFLAGIMLDFFSGLAFGSFCLIFSIISCVIYWLKKYFSKNSPFSFIVIFLVSFGIFKLLPYVFSCLTPYLEKFKNLF
;
A
#
# COMPACT_ATOMS: atom_id res chain seq x y z
N MET A 1 -3.00 -16.10 23.61
CA MET A 1 -3.80 -16.00 22.36
C MET A 1 -4.56 -14.67 22.24
N ARG A 2 -5.25 -14.21 23.30
CA ARG A 2 -6.06 -12.97 23.29
C ARG A 2 -5.29 -11.68 22.91
N ALA A 3 -4.06 -11.52 23.39
CA ALA A 3 -3.25 -10.32 23.09
C ALA A 3 -2.91 -10.16 21.59
N LYS A 4 -2.66 -11.26 20.87
CA LYS A 4 -2.36 -11.22 19.42
C LYS A 4 -3.58 -10.77 18.61
N ILE A 5 -4.77 -11.25 18.98
CA ILE A 5 -6.04 -10.88 18.35
C ILE A 5 -6.31 -9.38 18.57
N PHE A 6 -6.14 -8.90 19.81
CA PHE A 6 -6.35 -7.49 20.13
C PHE A 6 -5.41 -6.56 19.35
N PHE A 7 -4.13 -6.94 19.23
CA PHE A 7 -3.16 -6.20 18.43
C PHE A 7 -3.54 -6.15 16.95
N SER A 8 -3.90 -7.29 16.35
CA SER A 8 -4.34 -7.34 14.95
C SER A 8 -5.60 -6.49 14.70
N LEU A 9 -6.55 -6.52 15.65
CA LEU A 9 -7.76 -5.71 15.59
C LEU A 9 -7.44 -4.20 15.66
N SER A 10 -6.53 -3.81 16.55
CA SER A 10 -6.09 -2.40 16.66
C SER A 10 -5.41 -1.89 15.38
N LEU A 11 -4.59 -2.72 14.72
CA LEU A 11 -3.96 -2.36 13.45
C LEU A 11 -4.98 -2.16 12.34
N PHE A 12 -6.01 -3.01 12.29
CA PHE A 12 -7.10 -2.87 11.33
C PHE A 12 -7.87 -1.55 11.54
N PHE A 13 -8.20 -1.21 12.78
CA PHE A 13 -8.84 0.08 13.08
C PHE A 13 -7.94 1.27 12.73
N CYS A 14 -6.62 1.18 12.95
CA CYS A 14 -5.68 2.22 12.52
C CYS A 14 -5.73 2.45 11.01
N ILE A 15 -5.74 1.40 10.19
CA ILE A 15 -5.86 1.51 8.72
C ILE A 15 -7.13 2.28 8.36
N PHE A 16 -8.25 1.90 8.99
CA PHE A 16 -9.54 2.54 8.75
C PHE A 16 -9.55 4.03 9.12
N PHE A 17 -8.98 4.39 10.28
CA PHE A 17 -8.87 5.80 10.70
C PHE A 17 -7.98 6.62 9.77
N ILE A 18 -6.86 6.05 9.30
CA ILE A 18 -5.97 6.73 8.34
C ILE A 18 -6.73 7.00 7.03
N LEU A 19 -7.49 6.03 6.52
CA LEU A 19 -8.30 6.21 5.32
C LEU A 19 -9.38 7.27 5.49
N LEU A 20 -10.09 7.28 6.63
CA LEU A 20 -11.07 8.32 6.93
C LEU A 20 -10.43 9.71 7.02
N PHE A 21 -9.24 9.80 7.61
CA PHE A 21 -8.46 11.03 7.66
C PHE A 21 -8.05 11.50 6.26
N GLU A 22 -7.56 10.59 5.41
CA GLU A 22 -7.18 10.88 4.01
C GLU A 22 -8.38 11.38 3.18
N GLN A 23 -9.55 10.76 3.33
CA GLN A 23 -10.74 11.15 2.59
C GLN A 23 -11.33 12.47 3.09
N SER A 24 -11.41 12.65 4.41
CA SER A 24 -12.10 13.80 5.01
C SER A 24 -11.24 15.06 5.04
N PHE A 25 -9.98 14.95 5.46
CA PHE A 25 -9.13 16.10 5.70
C PHE A 25 -8.29 16.46 4.46
N LEU A 26 -7.50 15.51 3.97
CA LEU A 26 -6.64 15.71 2.79
C LEU A 26 -7.46 15.88 1.51
N GLY A 27 -8.60 15.19 1.40
CA GLY A 27 -9.58 15.40 0.34
C GLY A 27 -10.15 16.82 0.31
N ALA A 28 -10.52 17.36 1.48
CA ALA A 28 -11.07 18.72 1.58
C ALA A 28 -10.04 19.82 1.31
N MET A 29 -8.76 19.58 1.61
CA MET A 29 -7.68 20.52 1.32
C MET A 29 -7.23 20.54 -0.16
N GLY A 30 -7.81 19.69 -1.02
CA GLY A 30 -7.45 19.63 -2.45
C GLY A 30 -6.03 19.10 -2.73
N VAL A 31 -5.37 18.52 -1.73
CA VAL A 31 -3.98 18.05 -1.85
C VAL A 31 -3.95 16.62 -2.40
N HIS A 32 -4.36 16.47 -3.65
CA HIS A 32 -4.47 15.17 -4.33
C HIS A 32 -3.14 14.39 -4.37
N PHE A 33 -2.00 15.10 -4.41
CA PHE A 33 -0.68 14.49 -4.51
C PHE A 33 -0.23 13.77 -3.22
N LEU A 34 -0.74 14.20 -2.06
CA LEU A 34 -0.43 13.63 -0.74
C LEU A 34 -1.53 12.70 -0.22
N LYS A 35 -2.67 12.61 -0.92
CA LYS A 35 -3.85 11.89 -0.43
C LYS A 35 -3.60 10.44 -0.05
N GLN A 36 -2.61 9.76 -0.64
CA GLN A 36 -2.30 8.34 -0.38
C GLN A 36 -0.97 8.13 0.35
N PHE A 37 -0.28 9.21 0.70
CA PHE A 37 1.04 9.14 1.33
C PHE A 37 0.97 8.59 2.76
N PRO A 38 0.03 9.01 3.63
CA PRO A 38 -0.10 8.44 4.97
C PRO A 38 -0.30 6.92 4.98
N LEU A 39 -1.19 6.40 4.12
CA LEU A 39 -1.44 4.97 4.02
C LEU A 39 -0.21 4.20 3.51
N PHE A 40 0.48 4.72 2.49
CA PHE A 40 1.73 4.14 2.01
C PHE A 40 2.78 4.07 3.13
N LEU A 41 2.95 5.16 3.89
CA LEU A 41 3.91 5.23 4.98
C LEU A 41 3.56 4.22 6.09
N PHE A 42 2.27 4.06 6.40
CA PHE A 42 1.81 3.06 7.35
C PHE A 42 2.09 1.62 6.88
N VAL A 43 1.78 1.30 5.61
CA VAL A 43 2.08 0.00 5.00
C VAL A 43 3.59 -0.27 4.99
N PHE A 44 4.40 0.74 4.70
CA PHE A 44 5.86 0.63 4.75
C PHE A 44 6.34 0.28 6.16
N LEU A 45 5.90 1.02 7.19
CA LEU A 45 6.28 0.76 8.58
C LEU A 45 5.83 -0.63 9.04
N LEU A 46 4.61 -1.06 8.68
CA LEU A 46 4.13 -2.41 8.96
C LEU A 46 5.08 -3.49 8.41
N ASN A 47 5.52 -3.33 7.16
CA ASN A 47 6.45 -4.26 6.53
C ASN A 47 7.85 -4.21 7.15
N ILE A 48 8.22 -3.13 7.84
CA ILE A 48 9.47 -3.03 8.59
C ILE A 48 9.39 -3.75 9.93
N PHE A 49 8.33 -3.54 10.72
CA PHE A 49 8.28 -3.98 12.11
C PHE A 49 7.65 -5.35 12.34
N ILE A 50 6.87 -5.87 11.38
CA ILE A 50 6.11 -7.11 11.55
C ILE A 50 6.64 -8.20 10.61
N ASP A 51 6.40 -9.47 10.97
CA ASP A 51 6.59 -10.63 10.10
C ASP A 51 5.91 -10.44 8.74
N PHE A 52 6.60 -10.87 7.68
CA PHE A 52 6.14 -10.75 6.29
C PHE A 52 4.71 -11.25 6.10
N LYS A 53 4.36 -12.42 6.66
CA LYS A 53 3.02 -13.00 6.50
C LYS A 53 1.92 -12.05 6.98
N ASN A 54 2.10 -11.44 8.16
CA ASN A 54 1.12 -10.52 8.72
C ASN A 54 1.16 -9.18 7.99
N ALA A 55 2.35 -8.65 7.70
CA ALA A 55 2.53 -7.41 6.96
C ALA A 55 1.87 -7.47 5.57
N PHE A 56 2.03 -8.59 4.86
CA PHE A 56 1.40 -8.83 3.57
C PHE A 56 -0.13 -8.82 3.68
N ILE A 57 -0.70 -9.54 4.66
CA ILE A 57 -2.15 -9.56 4.89
C ILE A 57 -2.69 -8.14 5.18
N PHE A 58 -2.01 -7.37 6.04
CA PHE A 58 -2.43 -6.00 6.33
C PHE A 58 -2.26 -5.06 5.14
N SER A 59 -1.21 -5.22 4.34
CA SER A 59 -0.99 -4.44 3.12
C SER A 59 -2.08 -4.72 2.08
N PHE A 60 -2.45 -6.00 1.92
CA PHE A 60 -3.54 -6.44 1.06
C PHE A 60 -4.89 -5.87 1.50
N LEU A 61 -5.21 -5.96 2.80
CA LEU A 61 -6.43 -5.39 3.37
C LEU A 61 -6.49 -3.86 3.23
N ALA A 62 -5.37 -3.16 3.48
CA ALA A 62 -5.29 -1.71 3.28
C ALA A 62 -5.58 -1.33 1.83
N GLY A 63 -5.07 -2.11 0.87
CA GLY A 63 -5.35 -1.90 -0.55
C GLY A 63 -6.81 -2.14 -0.92
N ILE A 64 -7.43 -3.21 -0.41
CA ILE A 64 -8.86 -3.47 -0.61
C ILE A 64 -9.70 -2.31 -0.06
N MET A 65 -9.40 -1.85 1.15
CA MET A 65 -10.14 -0.74 1.74
C MET A 65 -9.97 0.54 0.92
N LEU A 66 -8.75 0.84 0.45
CA LEU A 66 -8.51 2.00 -0.40
C LEU A 66 -9.25 1.87 -1.74
N ASP A 67 -9.27 0.69 -2.37
CA ASP A 67 -10.05 0.43 -3.58
C ASP A 67 -11.54 0.72 -3.35
N PHE A 68 -12.13 0.27 -2.22
CA PHE A 68 -13.52 0.57 -1.86
C PHE A 68 -13.80 2.08 -1.69
N PHE A 69 -12.90 2.82 -1.06
CA PHE A 69 -13.09 4.25 -0.79
C PHE A 69 -12.68 5.18 -1.95
N SER A 70 -11.87 4.70 -2.89
CA SER A 70 -11.34 5.53 -3.98
C SER A 70 -12.26 5.60 -5.20
N GLY A 71 -13.20 4.66 -5.34
CA GLY A 71 -14.05 4.56 -6.53
C GLY A 71 -13.30 4.15 -7.80
N LEU A 72 -12.02 3.73 -7.68
CA LEU A 72 -11.25 3.17 -8.79
C LEU A 72 -11.60 1.69 -9.03
N ALA A 73 -11.02 1.12 -10.08
CA ALA A 73 -11.16 -0.31 -10.39
C ALA A 73 -10.75 -1.16 -9.18
N PHE A 74 -11.69 -2.00 -8.73
CA PHE A 74 -11.47 -2.88 -7.60
C PHE A 74 -10.26 -3.79 -7.83
N GLY A 75 -9.33 -3.82 -6.89
CA GLY A 75 -8.13 -4.66 -6.92
C GLY A 75 -6.85 -3.93 -7.36
N SER A 76 -6.93 -2.68 -7.84
CA SER A 76 -5.74 -1.94 -8.29
C SER A 76 -4.77 -1.64 -7.14
N PHE A 77 -5.24 -1.01 -6.06
CA PHE A 77 -4.41 -0.71 -4.89
C PHE A 77 -4.06 -1.97 -4.10
N CYS A 78 -4.97 -2.93 -4.06
CA CYS A 78 -4.73 -4.25 -3.48
C CYS A 78 -3.48 -4.92 -4.10
N LEU A 79 -3.38 -4.95 -5.43
CA LEU A 79 -2.20 -5.48 -6.13
C LEU A 79 -0.95 -4.64 -5.87
N ILE A 80 -1.07 -3.31 -5.91
CA ILE A 80 0.06 -2.39 -5.69
C ILE A 80 0.69 -2.61 -4.31
N PHE A 81 -0.10 -2.59 -3.23
CA PHE A 81 0.44 -2.78 -1.88
C PHE A 81 0.95 -4.19 -1.63
N SER A 82 0.37 -5.20 -2.28
CA SER A 82 0.90 -6.57 -2.23
C SER A 82 2.29 -6.66 -2.87
N ILE A 83 2.47 -6.04 -4.04
CA ILE A 83 3.77 -5.96 -4.72
C ILE A 83 4.79 -5.21 -3.87
N ILE A 84 4.39 -4.07 -3.28
CA ILE A 84 5.26 -3.29 -2.39
C ILE A 84 5.71 -4.13 -1.18
N SER A 85 4.80 -4.87 -0.55
CA SER A 85 5.13 -5.75 0.57
C SER A 85 6.17 -6.81 0.18
N CYS A 86 5.99 -7.44 -0.98
CA CYS A 86 6.96 -8.40 -1.53
C CYS A 86 8.33 -7.74 -1.81
N VAL A 87 8.34 -6.55 -2.39
CA VAL A 87 9.59 -5.82 -2.70
C VAL A 87 10.31 -5.42 -1.42
N ILE A 88 9.61 -4.88 -0.43
CA ILE A 88 10.19 -4.54 0.88
C ILE A 88 10.80 -5.79 1.51
N TYR A 89 10.07 -6.91 1.51
CA TYR A 89 10.59 -8.17 2.04
C TYR A 89 11.86 -8.64 1.32
N TRP A 90 11.85 -8.59 -0.01
CA TRP A 90 13.00 -8.96 -0.83
C TRP A 90 14.20 -8.05 -0.51
N LEU A 91 14.03 -6.73 -0.51
CA LEU A 91 15.10 -5.78 -0.21
C LEU A 91 15.64 -5.94 1.22
N LYS A 92 14.77 -6.21 2.21
CA LYS A 92 15.20 -6.49 3.59
C LYS A 92 16.13 -7.71 3.71
N LYS A 93 16.13 -8.61 2.72
CA LYS A 93 17.06 -9.76 2.68
C LYS A 93 18.46 -9.35 2.22
N TYR A 94 18.57 -8.32 1.38
CA TYR A 94 19.84 -7.85 0.81
C TYR A 94 20.50 -6.76 1.65
N PHE A 95 19.71 -5.92 2.33
CA PHE A 95 20.23 -4.84 3.14
C PHE A 95 20.26 -5.19 4.63
N SER A 96 21.39 -4.89 5.29
CA SER A 96 21.55 -5.11 6.73
C SER A 96 20.54 -4.26 7.52
N LYS A 97 19.72 -4.94 8.35
CA LYS A 97 18.61 -4.37 9.14
C LYS A 97 19.02 -3.21 10.08
N ASN A 98 20.32 -3.04 10.35
CA ASN A 98 20.80 -2.14 11.39
C ASN A 98 21.34 -0.81 10.86
N SER A 99 21.40 -0.61 9.54
CA SER A 99 21.88 0.65 8.98
C SER A 99 20.72 1.60 8.67
N PRO A 100 20.72 2.85 9.15
CA PRO A 100 19.68 3.82 8.79
C PRO A 100 19.64 4.07 7.28
N PHE A 101 20.79 3.93 6.60
CA PHE A 101 20.90 4.01 5.15
C PHE A 101 20.07 2.94 4.42
N SER A 102 20.03 1.71 4.93
CA SER A 102 19.19 0.65 4.34
C SER A 102 17.71 1.01 4.33
N PHE A 103 17.20 1.63 5.40
CA PHE A 103 15.80 2.04 5.48
C PHE A 103 15.46 3.09 4.41
N ILE A 104 16.36 4.06 4.20
CA ILE A 104 16.17 5.12 3.20
C ILE A 104 16.12 4.50 1.79
N VAL A 105 17.02 3.57 1.48
CA VAL A 105 17.03 2.90 0.16
C VAL A 105 15.74 2.10 -0.06
N ILE A 106 15.32 1.29 0.93
CA ILE A 106 14.08 0.51 0.83
C ILE A 106 12.88 1.44 0.66
N PHE A 107 12.84 2.55 1.40
CA PHE A 107 11.78 3.56 1.29
C PHE A 107 11.73 4.17 -0.11
N LEU A 108 12.87 4.65 -0.64
CA LEU A 108 12.94 5.27 -1.96
C LEU A 108 12.51 4.32 -3.08
N VAL A 109 12.97 3.07 -3.04
CA VAL A 109 12.58 2.06 -4.05
C VAL A 109 11.08 1.75 -3.95
N SER A 110 10.57 1.53 -2.74
CA SER A 110 9.15 1.23 -2.52
C SER A 110 8.25 2.39 -2.92
N PHE A 111 8.68 3.63 -2.65
CA PHE A 111 7.96 4.84 -3.02
C PHE A 111 7.98 5.07 -4.54
N GLY A 112 9.11 4.81 -5.19
CA GLY A 112 9.23 4.83 -6.64
C GLY A 112 8.24 3.87 -7.31
N ILE A 113 8.16 2.64 -6.81
CA ILE A 113 7.21 1.61 -7.28
C ILE A 113 5.77 2.05 -7.05
N PHE A 114 5.46 2.58 -5.86
CA PHE A 114 4.14 3.10 -5.53
C PHE A 114 3.68 4.21 -6.47
N LYS A 115 4.59 5.13 -6.84
CA LYS A 115 4.29 6.19 -7.81
C LYS A 115 4.22 5.68 -9.25
N LEU A 116 5.06 4.71 -9.65
CA LEU A 116 5.15 4.24 -11.02
C LEU A 116 3.98 3.32 -11.42
N LEU A 117 3.57 2.38 -10.55
CA LEU A 117 2.58 1.36 -10.91
C LEU A 117 1.22 1.92 -11.40
N PRO A 118 0.64 2.95 -10.77
CA PRO A 118 -0.61 3.54 -11.25
C PRO A 118 -0.51 4.03 -12.71
N TYR A 119 0.63 4.61 -13.10
CA TYR A 119 0.85 5.03 -14.48
C TYR A 119 0.92 3.83 -15.43
N VAL A 120 1.61 2.76 -15.02
CA VAL A 120 1.68 1.51 -15.81
C VAL A 120 0.28 0.93 -16.03
N PHE A 121 -0.54 0.88 -14.99
CA PHE A 121 -1.93 0.43 -15.10
C PHE A 121 -2.77 1.34 -16.01
N SER A 122 -2.62 2.66 -15.90
CA SER A 122 -3.34 3.62 -16.76
C SER A 122 -2.98 3.46 -18.25
N CYS A 123 -1.71 3.14 -18.55
CA CYS A 123 -1.26 2.85 -19.91
C CYS A 123 -1.79 1.50 -20.43
N LEU A 124 -2.01 0.51 -19.56
CA LEU A 124 -2.50 -0.83 -19.92
C LEU A 124 -4.02 -0.88 -20.12
N THR A 125 -4.79 -0.08 -19.38
CA THR A 125 -6.26 -0.04 -19.46
C THR A 125 -6.84 0.04 -20.88
N PRO A 126 -6.39 0.94 -21.78
CA PRO A 126 -6.97 1.02 -23.14
C PRO A 126 -6.70 -0.24 -23.98
N TYR A 127 -5.63 -0.98 -23.71
CA TYR A 127 -5.35 -2.26 -24.39
C TYR A 127 -6.25 -3.38 -23.88
N LEU A 128 -6.52 -3.41 -22.57
CA LEU A 128 -7.46 -4.37 -21.97
C LEU A 128 -8.90 -4.15 -22.45
N GLU A 129 -9.33 -2.90 -22.60
CA GLU A 129 -10.65 -2.59 -23.15
C GLU A 129 -10.81 -3.02 -24.62
N LYS A 130 -9.77 -2.85 -25.45
CA LYS A 130 -9.77 -3.37 -26.83
C LYS A 130 -9.90 -4.89 -26.87
N PHE A 131 -9.22 -5.60 -25.97
CA PHE A 131 -9.31 -7.06 -25.86
C PHE A 131 -10.69 -7.53 -25.40
N LYS A 132 -11.34 -6.79 -24.48
CA LYS A 132 -12.69 -7.13 -24.02
C LYS A 132 -13.74 -7.05 -25.13
N ASN A 133 -13.54 -6.18 -26.12
CA ASN A 133 -14.46 -6.03 -27.27
C ASN A 133 -14.21 -7.04 -28.40
N LEU A 134 -13.16 -7.87 -28.29
CA LEU A 134 -12.81 -8.91 -29.27
C LEU A 134 -13.42 -10.29 -28.94
N PHE A 135 -13.98 -10.46 -27.75
CA PHE A 135 -14.61 -11.69 -27.26
C PHE A 135 -16.05 -11.40 -26.82
#